data_AF-A0A382AAD5-F1
#
_entry.id   AF-A0A382AAD5-F1
#
_cell.length_a   1.000
_cell.length_b   1.000
_cell.length_c   1.000
_cell.angle_alpha   90.00
_cell.angle_beta   90.00
_cell.angle_gamma   90.00
#
_symmetry.space_group_name_H-M   'P 1'
#
loop_
_entity.id
_entity.type
_entity.pdbx_description
1 polymer ?
#
loop_
_entity_poly.entity_id
_entity_poly.type
_entity_poly.pdbx_seq_one_letter_code
_entity_poly.pdbx_strand_id
1 'polypeptide(L)'
;MKNIGIIYNARVPEALDLSTAILHDLNLSENSWISPAENLETLLPRAESTDLVITVGGDGTILRAVNFTGPAAIPVVGINMGRLGFMTELQVDEAMDRLPFYFNGDSRMDERNMLQATVIRANSSGTDGPYHALNDVVLTRGAVSRVVTVAGTIDGAPITTFRADGVILSTATGSTSYNLAVGGPILDPESDSMVLKTVAAHMGLSAALVLKPSSEVGLTLEGFQPAILSVDGIIDHP
;
A
#
# COMPACT_ATOMS: atom_id res chain seq x y z
N MET A 1 17.11 -9.41 -22.63
CA MET A 1 15.78 -8.76 -22.61
C MET A 1 15.25 -8.88 -21.21
N LYS A 2 14.62 -7.83 -20.67
CA LYS A 2 14.03 -7.87 -19.32
C LYS A 2 12.79 -8.77 -19.30
N ASN A 3 12.60 -9.49 -18.21
CA ASN A 3 11.40 -10.24 -17.91
C ASN A 3 10.40 -9.30 -17.25
N ILE A 4 9.31 -9.00 -17.96
CA ILE A 4 8.32 -8.02 -17.51
C ILE A 4 7.09 -8.75 -16.95
N GLY A 5 6.65 -8.36 -15.75
CA GLY A 5 5.35 -8.74 -15.22
C GLY A 5 4.32 -7.66 -15.51
N ILE A 6 3.16 -8.02 -16.06
CA ILE A 6 2.05 -7.08 -16.29
C ILE A 6 0.90 -7.44 -15.36
N ILE A 7 0.59 -6.56 -14.42
CA ILE A 7 -0.47 -6.76 -13.42
C ILE A 7 -1.63 -5.83 -13.75
N TYR A 8 -2.81 -6.38 -14.04
CA TYR A 8 -3.94 -5.56 -14.49
C TYR A 8 -5.15 -5.64 -13.55
N ASN A 9 -5.97 -4.60 -13.58
CA ASN A 9 -7.26 -4.58 -12.89
C ASN A 9 -8.29 -5.41 -13.68
N ALA A 10 -8.61 -6.62 -13.21
CA ALA A 10 -9.55 -7.52 -13.87
C ALA A 10 -10.99 -6.98 -13.97
N ARG A 11 -11.32 -5.94 -13.19
CA ARG A 11 -12.64 -5.30 -13.19
C ARG A 11 -12.81 -4.27 -14.32
N VAL A 12 -11.73 -3.94 -15.02
CA VAL A 12 -11.71 -3.03 -16.17
C VAL A 12 -11.33 -3.84 -17.40
N PRO A 13 -12.29 -4.20 -18.29
CA PRO A 13 -12.02 -5.04 -19.46
C PRO A 13 -10.86 -4.52 -20.32
N GLU A 14 -10.81 -3.21 -20.55
CA GLU A 14 -9.80 -2.54 -21.36
C GLU A 14 -8.38 -2.67 -20.78
N ALA A 15 -8.25 -2.96 -19.48
CA ALA A 15 -6.96 -3.19 -18.85
C ALA A 15 -6.31 -4.49 -19.34
N LEU A 16 -7.10 -5.54 -19.59
CA LEU A 16 -6.59 -6.79 -20.16
C LEU A 16 -6.19 -6.60 -21.63
N ASP A 17 -7.00 -5.86 -22.39
CA ASP A 17 -6.71 -5.57 -23.80
C ASP A 17 -5.38 -4.83 -23.94
N LEU A 18 -5.17 -3.76 -23.17
CA LEU A 18 -3.90 -3.04 -23.17
C LEU A 18 -2.74 -3.93 -22.70
N SER A 19 -2.94 -4.71 -21.62
CA SER A 19 -1.89 -5.60 -21.11
C SER A 19 -1.43 -6.62 -22.16
N THR A 20 -2.37 -7.12 -22.94
CA THR A 20 -2.10 -8.07 -24.04
C THR A 20 -1.37 -7.38 -25.18
N ALA A 21 -1.78 -6.16 -25.56
CA ALA A 21 -1.09 -5.36 -26.56
C ALA A 21 0.36 -5.05 -26.15
N ILE A 22 0.59 -4.64 -24.90
CA ILE A 22 1.94 -4.40 -24.36
C ILE A 22 2.81 -5.66 -24.49
N LEU A 23 2.27 -6.83 -24.10
CA LEU A 23 3.02 -8.09 -24.14
C LEU A 23 3.42 -8.47 -25.57
N HIS A 24 2.51 -8.30 -26.53
CA HIS A 24 2.73 -8.71 -27.92
C HIS A 24 3.54 -7.70 -28.74
N ASP A 25 3.27 -6.40 -28.58
CA ASP A 25 3.75 -5.38 -29.51
C ASP A 25 5.11 -4.80 -29.09
N LEU A 26 5.49 -4.91 -27.82
CA LEU A 26 6.75 -4.36 -27.31
C LEU A 26 7.94 -5.34 -27.31
N ASN A 27 7.82 -6.48 -28.00
CA ASN A 27 8.88 -7.49 -28.15
C ASN A 27 9.57 -7.85 -26.80
N LEU A 28 8.76 -8.16 -25.80
CA LEU A 28 9.26 -8.51 -24.46
C LEU A 28 9.91 -9.90 -24.44
N SER A 29 10.65 -10.21 -23.37
CA SER A 29 11.22 -11.55 -23.14
C SER A 29 10.12 -12.62 -23.14
N GLU A 30 10.40 -13.83 -23.65
CA GLU A 30 9.47 -14.97 -23.62
C GLU A 30 9.03 -15.36 -22.21
N ASN A 31 9.83 -14.99 -21.18
CA ASN A 31 9.50 -15.25 -19.78
C ASN A 31 8.58 -14.18 -19.16
N SER A 32 8.25 -13.12 -19.91
CA SER A 32 7.30 -12.09 -19.49
C SER A 32 5.90 -12.69 -19.32
N TRP A 33 5.10 -12.09 -18.44
CA TRP A 33 3.84 -12.68 -18.00
C TRP A 33 2.81 -11.61 -17.71
N ILE A 34 1.54 -12.00 -17.74
CA ILE A 34 0.41 -11.14 -17.35
C ILE A 34 -0.39 -11.84 -16.27
N SER A 35 -0.96 -11.06 -15.34
CA SER A 35 -1.84 -11.59 -14.30
C SER A 35 -2.84 -10.55 -13.80
N PRO A 36 -4.06 -10.94 -13.42
CA PRO A 36 -4.94 -10.06 -12.65
C PRO A 36 -4.37 -9.78 -11.26
N ALA A 37 -4.59 -8.56 -10.76
CA ALA A 37 -4.10 -8.10 -9.46
C ALA A 37 -4.60 -8.92 -8.26
N GLU A 38 -5.70 -9.65 -8.41
CA GLU A 38 -6.27 -10.51 -7.37
C GLU A 38 -5.54 -11.85 -7.18
N ASN A 39 -4.65 -12.27 -8.10
CA ASN A 39 -4.14 -13.65 -8.14
C ASN A 39 -2.60 -13.75 -8.04
N LEU A 40 -1.97 -12.76 -7.40
CA LEU A 40 -0.51 -12.63 -7.35
C LEU A 40 0.19 -13.62 -6.43
N GLU A 41 -0.50 -14.18 -5.42
CA GLU A 41 0.08 -15.15 -4.49
C GLU A 41 0.65 -16.38 -5.22
N THR A 42 -0.05 -16.83 -6.26
CA THR A 42 0.37 -17.98 -7.08
C THR A 42 1.63 -17.69 -7.92
N LEU A 43 1.98 -16.41 -8.07
CA LEU A 43 3.10 -15.96 -8.89
C LEU A 43 4.32 -15.57 -8.08
N LEU A 44 4.27 -15.61 -6.74
CA LEU A 44 5.42 -15.29 -5.87
C LEU A 44 6.75 -15.93 -6.32
N PRO A 45 6.81 -17.19 -6.77
CA PRO A 45 8.06 -17.78 -7.28
C PRO A 45 8.66 -17.08 -8.51
N ARG A 46 7.86 -16.33 -9.28
CA ARG A 46 8.34 -15.54 -10.43
C ARG A 46 8.97 -14.22 -10.05
N ALA A 47 8.78 -13.73 -8.82
CA ALA A 47 9.30 -12.46 -8.36
C ALA A 47 10.82 -12.35 -8.56
N GLU A 48 11.56 -13.40 -8.18
CA GLU A 48 13.03 -13.46 -8.29
C GLU A 48 13.55 -13.32 -9.74
N SER A 49 12.70 -13.63 -10.72
CA SER A 49 13.04 -13.59 -12.15
C SER A 49 12.39 -12.44 -12.90
N THR A 50 11.67 -11.54 -12.22
CA THR A 50 10.95 -10.42 -12.82
C THR A 50 11.74 -9.13 -12.60
N ASP A 51 12.10 -8.46 -13.69
CA ASP A 51 12.98 -7.28 -13.66
C ASP A 51 12.21 -5.96 -13.50
N LEU A 52 10.94 -5.94 -13.89
CA LEU A 52 10.07 -4.77 -13.85
C LEU A 52 8.62 -5.24 -13.86
N VAL A 53 7.77 -4.57 -13.09
CA VAL A 53 6.32 -4.75 -13.15
C VAL A 53 5.66 -3.52 -13.76
N ILE A 54 4.75 -3.76 -14.71
CA ILE A 54 3.83 -2.76 -15.23
C ILE A 54 2.48 -3.00 -14.58
N THR A 55 1.89 -2.00 -13.94
CA THR A 55 0.50 -2.09 -13.46
C THR A 55 -0.44 -1.37 -14.41
N VAL A 56 -1.49 -2.05 -14.88
CA VAL A 56 -2.52 -1.47 -15.76
C VAL A 56 -3.82 -1.33 -14.97
N GLY A 57 -4.13 -0.11 -14.52
CA GLY A 57 -5.21 0.11 -13.57
C GLY A 57 -5.14 1.48 -12.91
N GLY A 58 -5.30 1.55 -11.59
CA GLY A 58 -5.10 2.79 -10.83
C GLY A 58 -4.25 2.55 -9.60
N ASP A 59 -4.23 3.49 -8.66
CA ASP A 59 -3.48 3.38 -7.41
C ASP A 59 -3.78 2.07 -6.64
N GLY A 60 -5.05 1.62 -6.64
CA GLY A 60 -5.43 0.35 -6.01
C GLY A 60 -4.82 -0.90 -6.67
N THR A 61 -4.42 -0.82 -7.95
CA THR A 61 -3.67 -1.90 -8.62
C THR A 61 -2.22 -1.92 -8.15
N ILE A 62 -1.61 -0.75 -7.96
CA ILE A 62 -0.26 -0.61 -7.38
C ILE A 62 -0.24 -1.16 -5.95
N LEU A 63 -1.21 -0.79 -5.11
CA LEU A 63 -1.32 -1.32 -3.73
C LEU A 63 -1.47 -2.85 -3.66
N ARG A 64 -2.02 -3.48 -4.71
CA ARG A 64 -2.05 -4.95 -4.79
C ARG A 64 -0.71 -5.51 -5.25
N ALA A 65 -0.07 -4.85 -6.22
CA ALA A 65 1.21 -5.26 -6.76
C ALA A 65 2.36 -5.17 -5.74
N VAL A 66 2.33 -4.22 -4.81
CA VAL A 66 3.44 -3.99 -3.85
C VAL A 66 3.70 -5.17 -2.91
N ASN A 67 2.68 -5.98 -2.60
CA ASN A 67 2.89 -7.21 -1.83
C ASN A 67 3.72 -8.26 -2.60
N PHE A 68 3.67 -8.22 -3.92
CA PHE A 68 4.49 -9.06 -4.80
C PHE A 68 5.85 -8.42 -5.09
N THR A 69 5.90 -7.11 -5.35
CA THR A 69 7.12 -6.42 -5.79
C THR A 69 8.04 -5.98 -4.65
N GLY A 70 7.47 -5.56 -3.52
CA GLY A 70 8.20 -5.01 -2.37
C GLY A 70 9.28 -5.94 -1.83
N PRO A 71 8.98 -7.23 -1.52
CA PRO A 71 9.98 -8.15 -0.96
C PRO A 71 11.20 -8.39 -1.84
N ALA A 72 11.03 -8.31 -3.17
CA ALA A 72 12.09 -8.49 -4.16
C ALA A 72 12.62 -7.16 -4.73
N ALA A 73 12.18 -6.02 -4.19
CA ALA A 73 12.52 -4.67 -4.65
C ALA A 73 12.33 -4.48 -6.18
N ILE A 74 11.27 -5.07 -6.73
CA ILE A 74 10.99 -5.00 -8.17
C ILE A 74 10.42 -3.61 -8.50
N PRO A 75 11.02 -2.85 -9.43
CA PRO A 75 10.47 -1.58 -9.90
C PRO A 75 9.04 -1.72 -10.43
N VAL A 76 8.24 -0.66 -10.27
CA VAL A 76 6.86 -0.60 -10.76
C VAL A 76 6.67 0.61 -11.66
N VAL A 77 5.99 0.43 -12.79
CA VAL A 77 5.49 1.52 -13.65
C VAL A 77 3.97 1.37 -13.79
N GLY A 78 3.24 2.38 -13.34
CA GLY A 78 1.78 2.44 -13.37
C GLY A 78 1.22 3.14 -14.60
N ILE A 79 0.28 2.47 -15.25
CA ILE A 79 -0.56 3.01 -16.31
C ILE A 79 -1.95 3.23 -15.74
N ASN A 80 -2.38 4.49 -15.72
CA ASN A 80 -3.67 4.92 -15.24
C ASN A 80 -4.78 4.61 -16.25
N MET A 81 -5.80 3.87 -15.82
CA MET A 81 -6.99 3.46 -16.59
C MET A 81 -8.28 4.17 -16.12
N GLY A 82 -8.16 5.26 -15.35
CA GLY A 82 -9.33 5.91 -14.75
C GLY A 82 -9.12 7.38 -14.39
N ARG A 83 -9.55 7.75 -13.18
CA ARG A 83 -9.37 9.10 -12.64
C ARG A 83 -7.90 9.40 -12.36
N LEU A 84 -7.55 10.65 -12.11
CA LEU A 84 -6.18 11.05 -11.73
C LEU A 84 -5.70 10.20 -10.53
N GLY A 85 -4.65 9.41 -10.74
CA GLY A 85 -3.95 8.65 -9.70
C GLY A 85 -2.75 9.43 -9.17
N PHE A 86 -2.41 9.20 -7.89
CA PHE A 86 -1.24 9.83 -7.25
C PHE A 86 0.06 9.06 -7.51
N MET A 87 -0.03 7.76 -7.84
CA MET A 87 1.14 6.89 -7.96
C MET A 87 1.43 6.41 -9.39
N THR A 88 0.56 6.71 -10.36
CA THR A 88 0.69 6.24 -11.75
C THR A 88 1.50 7.21 -12.61
N GLU A 89 2.44 6.69 -13.40
CA GLU A 89 3.37 7.47 -14.23
C GLU A 89 2.85 7.77 -15.64
N LEU A 90 2.01 6.90 -16.20
CA LEU A 90 1.57 6.96 -17.60
C LEU A 90 0.04 7.00 -17.71
N GLN A 91 -0.47 7.69 -18.72
CA GLN A 91 -1.85 7.53 -19.19
C GLN A 91 -1.92 6.43 -20.26
N VAL A 92 -3.13 5.89 -20.49
CA VAL A 92 -3.37 4.82 -21.47
C VAL A 92 -2.85 5.16 -22.87
N ASP A 93 -3.09 6.38 -23.33
CA ASP A 93 -2.75 6.87 -24.66
C ASP A 93 -1.25 7.08 -24.87
N GLU A 94 -0.49 7.28 -23.80
CA GLU A 94 0.97 7.42 -23.84
C GLU A 94 1.72 6.09 -23.61
N ALA A 95 1.02 5.05 -23.14
CA ALA A 95 1.64 3.84 -22.61
C ALA A 95 2.54 3.14 -23.63
N MET A 96 2.04 2.89 -24.84
CA MET A 96 2.78 2.15 -25.87
C MET A 96 4.05 2.88 -26.32
N ASP A 97 3.98 4.21 -26.40
CA ASP A 97 5.10 5.04 -26.86
C ASP A 97 6.17 5.23 -25.78
N ARG A 98 5.75 5.31 -24.51
CA ARG A 98 6.65 5.65 -23.39
C ARG A 98 7.18 4.46 -22.61
N LEU A 99 6.50 3.32 -22.60
CA LEU A 99 6.97 2.12 -21.90
C LEU A 99 8.39 1.68 -22.30
N PRO A 100 8.80 1.70 -23.59
CA PRO A 100 10.15 1.33 -23.99
C PRO A 100 11.27 2.09 -23.26
N PHE A 101 11.01 3.33 -22.81
CA PHE A 101 11.97 4.12 -22.03
C PHE A 101 12.33 3.45 -20.69
N TYR A 102 11.35 2.83 -20.02
CA TYR A 102 11.55 2.18 -18.72
C TYR A 102 12.29 0.83 -18.83
N PHE A 103 12.29 0.21 -20.01
CA PHE A 103 12.96 -1.08 -20.21
C PHE A 103 14.47 -0.96 -20.20
N ASN A 104 15.03 0.19 -20.61
CA ASN A 104 16.48 0.37 -20.70
C ASN A 104 17.13 0.77 -19.37
N GLY A 105 16.33 1.11 -18.34
CA GLY A 105 16.84 1.47 -17.01
C GLY A 105 17.34 2.92 -16.90
N ASP A 106 17.13 3.74 -17.93
CA ASP A 106 17.48 5.17 -17.94
C ASP A 106 16.45 6.05 -17.22
N SER A 107 15.40 5.45 -16.66
CA SER A 107 14.38 6.13 -15.88
C SER A 107 14.89 6.48 -14.48
N ARG A 108 14.44 7.62 -13.95
CA ARG A 108 14.62 7.95 -12.54
C ARG A 108 13.84 6.93 -11.68
N MET A 109 14.51 6.36 -10.70
CA MET A 109 13.87 5.55 -9.66
C MET A 109 13.35 6.46 -8.54
N ASP A 110 12.13 6.19 -8.09
CA ASP A 110 11.52 6.79 -6.90
C ASP A 110 11.37 5.69 -5.84
N GLU A 111 11.99 5.90 -4.67
CA GLU A 111 11.97 4.93 -3.57
C GLU A 111 10.93 5.37 -2.55
N ARG A 112 9.95 4.50 -2.28
CA ARG A 112 8.87 4.79 -1.33
C ARG A 112 8.95 3.89 -0.13
N ASN A 113 8.92 4.50 1.05
CA ASN A 113 8.90 3.77 2.31
C ASN A 113 7.56 3.06 2.51
N MET A 114 7.62 1.86 3.08
CA MET A 114 6.45 1.10 3.52
C MET A 114 6.44 1.00 5.04
N LEU A 115 5.25 0.96 5.64
CA LEU A 115 5.09 0.57 7.03
C LEU A 115 5.22 -0.94 7.13
N GLN A 116 5.86 -1.41 8.21
CA GLN A 116 5.84 -2.81 8.60
C GLN A 116 5.02 -2.96 9.88
N ALA A 117 3.97 -3.77 9.86
CA ALA A 117 3.11 -4.02 11.00
C ALA A 117 3.16 -5.50 11.43
N THR A 118 3.06 -5.73 12.73
CA THR A 118 2.93 -7.05 13.34
C THR A 118 1.80 -7.04 14.35
N VAL A 119 1.08 -8.15 14.47
CA VAL A 119 -0.03 -8.29 15.42
C VAL A 119 0.34 -9.30 16.49
N ILE A 120 0.25 -8.89 17.76
CA ILE A 120 0.46 -9.76 18.92
C ILE A 120 -0.89 -9.94 19.60
N ARG A 121 -1.41 -11.17 19.62
CA ARG A 121 -2.69 -11.49 20.29
C ARG A 121 -2.41 -12.04 21.68
N ALA A 122 -3.15 -11.58 22.69
CA ALA A 122 -2.94 -11.96 24.09
C ALA A 122 -3.01 -13.49 24.35
N ASN A 123 -3.79 -14.23 23.54
CA ASN A 123 -3.99 -15.67 23.69
C ASN A 123 -3.22 -16.52 22.65
N SER A 124 -2.32 -15.92 21.85
CA SER A 124 -1.43 -16.67 20.95
C SER A 124 0.02 -16.51 21.39
N SER A 125 0.78 -17.61 21.33
CA SER A 125 2.23 -17.56 21.50
C SER A 125 2.96 -17.03 20.26
N GLY A 126 2.23 -16.74 19.17
CA GLY A 126 2.75 -16.28 17.89
C GLY A 126 2.49 -14.79 17.66
N THR A 127 3.33 -14.21 16.81
CA THR A 127 3.15 -12.88 16.20
C THR A 127 2.69 -13.09 14.77
N ASP A 128 1.58 -12.47 14.37
CA ASP A 128 1.11 -12.49 12.99
C ASP A 128 1.82 -11.37 12.19
N GLY A 129 2.16 -11.65 10.92
CA GLY A 129 2.92 -10.74 10.05
C GLY A 129 4.35 -11.24 9.77
N PRO A 130 5.26 -10.35 9.30
CA PRO A 130 5.06 -8.92 9.06
C PRO A 130 4.14 -8.63 7.89
N TYR A 131 3.33 -7.58 8.03
CA TYR A 131 2.51 -7.01 6.96
C TYR A 131 3.15 -5.71 6.49
N HIS A 132 3.15 -5.48 5.18
CA HIS A 132 3.72 -4.27 4.60
C HIS A 132 2.61 -3.41 4.01
N ALA A 133 2.65 -2.11 4.28
CA ALA A 133 1.68 -1.14 3.78
C ALA A 133 2.40 -0.01 3.04
N LEU A 134 2.03 0.24 1.78
CA LEU A 134 2.55 1.39 1.05
C LEU A 134 1.84 2.69 1.46
N ASN A 135 0.56 2.63 1.80
CA ASN A 135 -0.23 3.77 2.23
C ASN A 135 -0.35 3.83 3.75
N ASP A 136 -1.08 2.89 4.35
CA ASP A 136 -1.47 2.99 5.74
C ASP A 136 -1.82 1.66 6.40
N VAL A 137 -1.65 1.66 7.72
CA VAL A 137 -2.11 0.62 8.63
C VAL A 137 -3.13 1.26 9.56
N VAL A 138 -4.32 0.67 9.62
CA VAL A 138 -5.46 1.23 10.35
C VAL A 138 -5.97 0.23 11.37
N LEU A 139 -5.87 0.58 12.65
CA LEU A 139 -6.60 -0.13 13.70
C LEU A 139 -7.96 0.52 13.89
N THR A 140 -9.02 -0.13 13.42
CA THR A 140 -10.38 0.40 13.40
C THR A 140 -11.35 -0.47 14.19
N ARG A 141 -12.51 0.07 14.54
CA ARG A 141 -13.64 -0.70 15.09
C ARG A 141 -14.12 -1.76 14.10
N GLY A 142 -14.56 -2.91 14.63
CA GLY A 142 -15.26 -3.92 13.84
C GLY A 142 -16.67 -3.49 13.40
N ALA A 143 -17.51 -4.46 13.03
CA ALA A 143 -18.83 -4.21 12.44
C ALA A 143 -19.82 -3.43 13.33
N VAL A 144 -19.59 -3.35 14.64
CA VAL A 144 -20.49 -2.67 15.59
C VAL A 144 -20.12 -1.18 15.68
N SER A 145 -21.13 -0.30 15.81
CA SER A 145 -20.97 1.17 15.91
C SER A 145 -20.34 1.68 17.23
N ARG A 146 -19.58 0.85 17.94
CA ARG A 146 -18.88 1.27 19.17
C ARG A 146 -17.44 1.66 18.82
N VAL A 147 -17.00 2.81 19.32
CA VAL A 147 -15.60 3.26 19.22
C VAL A 147 -14.66 2.24 19.86
N VAL A 148 -13.44 2.16 19.35
CA VAL A 148 -12.35 1.41 19.99
C VAL A 148 -11.66 2.28 21.03
N THR A 149 -11.22 1.66 22.12
CA THR A 149 -10.29 2.26 23.08
C THR A 149 -8.90 1.68 22.80
N VAL A 150 -7.93 2.52 22.48
CA VAL A 150 -6.58 2.10 22.06
C VAL A 150 -5.54 2.87 22.85
N ALA A 151 -4.72 2.19 23.65
CA ALA A 151 -3.54 2.79 24.25
C ALA A 151 -2.43 2.93 23.20
N GLY A 152 -1.93 4.15 23.02
CA GLY A 152 -0.84 4.46 22.10
C GLY A 152 0.50 4.61 22.81
N THR A 153 1.55 4.08 22.20
CA THR A 153 2.95 4.32 22.57
C THR A 153 3.77 4.76 21.36
N ILE A 154 4.83 5.52 21.61
CA ILE A 154 5.86 5.85 20.61
C ILE A 154 7.21 5.57 21.24
N ASP A 155 8.06 4.78 20.58
CA ASP A 155 9.38 4.37 21.06
C ASP A 155 9.30 3.79 22.50
N GLY A 156 8.23 3.02 22.77
CA GLY A 156 7.92 2.43 24.09
C GLY A 156 7.34 3.39 25.13
N ALA A 157 7.33 4.70 24.89
CA ALA A 157 6.77 5.69 25.82
C ALA A 157 5.25 5.85 25.60
N PRO A 158 4.41 5.81 26.67
CA PRO A 158 2.98 6.09 26.56
C PRO A 158 2.73 7.52 26.08
N ILE A 159 1.84 7.67 25.09
CA ILE A 159 1.41 9.00 24.60
C ILE A 159 0.03 9.37 25.14
N THR A 160 -0.98 8.55 24.87
CA THR A 160 -2.38 8.76 25.29
C THR A 160 -3.21 7.51 25.00
N THR A 161 -4.44 7.50 25.50
CA THR A 161 -5.46 6.52 25.12
C THR A 161 -6.45 7.17 24.16
N PHE A 162 -6.59 6.59 22.97
CA PHE A 162 -7.52 7.01 21.95
C PHE A 162 -8.88 6.35 22.17
N ARG A 163 -9.97 7.13 22.15
CA ARG A 163 -11.34 6.64 21.98
C ARG A 163 -11.89 7.21 20.68
N ALA A 164 -11.87 6.39 19.64
CA ALA A 164 -12.06 6.81 18.26
C ALA A 164 -12.70 5.69 17.42
N ASP A 165 -13.15 6.02 16.21
CA ASP A 165 -13.55 5.00 15.23
C ASP A 165 -12.34 4.16 14.79
N GLY A 166 -11.14 4.76 14.80
CA GLY A 166 -9.88 4.06 14.57
C GLY A 166 -8.65 4.96 14.73
N VAL A 167 -7.49 4.36 14.56
CA VAL A 167 -6.17 5.01 14.55
C VAL A 167 -5.44 4.58 13.28
N ILE A 168 -4.95 5.55 12.52
CA ILE A 168 -4.24 5.40 11.24
C ILE A 168 -2.78 5.73 11.48
N LEU A 169 -1.89 4.84 11.08
CA LEU A 169 -0.49 5.15 10.82
C LEU A 169 -0.29 5.14 9.30
N SER A 170 0.20 6.22 8.72
CA SER A 170 0.31 6.39 7.26
C SER A 170 1.73 6.78 6.85
N THR A 171 2.17 6.31 5.68
CA THR A 171 3.41 6.75 5.03
C THR A 171 3.23 8.14 4.40
N ALA A 172 4.29 8.70 3.82
CA ALA A 172 4.16 9.87 2.95
C ALA A 172 3.25 9.61 1.74
N THR A 173 3.37 8.45 1.09
CA THR A 173 2.50 8.03 -0.02
C THR A 173 1.03 7.96 0.40
N GLY A 174 0.74 7.34 1.55
CA GLY A 174 -0.61 7.23 2.07
C GLY A 174 -1.19 8.53 2.64
N SER A 175 -0.37 9.57 2.80
CA SER A 175 -0.82 10.85 3.36
C SER A 175 -1.93 11.49 2.53
N THR A 176 -2.01 11.18 1.23
CA THR A 176 -3.03 11.61 0.26
C THR A 176 -4.26 10.69 0.19
N SER A 177 -4.24 9.56 0.91
CA SER A 177 -5.28 8.53 0.93
C SER A 177 -6.21 8.70 2.14
N TYR A 178 -6.35 7.67 3.00
CA TYR A 178 -7.32 7.73 4.09
C TYR A 178 -6.95 8.78 5.14
N ASN A 179 -5.65 9.00 5.36
CA ASN A 179 -5.13 10.09 6.20
C ASN A 179 -5.68 11.46 5.74
N LEU A 180 -5.67 11.76 4.44
CA LEU A 180 -6.22 13.02 3.92
C LEU A 180 -7.73 13.14 4.18
N ALA A 181 -8.46 12.05 3.98
CA ALA A 181 -9.91 12.01 4.16
C ALA A 181 -10.35 12.32 5.61
N VAL A 182 -9.50 12.02 6.59
CA VAL A 182 -9.73 12.34 8.01
C VAL A 182 -9.07 13.66 8.46
N GLY A 183 -8.63 14.49 7.51
CA GLY A 183 -8.03 15.79 7.77
C GLY A 183 -6.60 15.73 8.32
N GLY A 184 -5.84 14.70 7.94
CA GLY A 184 -4.40 14.65 8.13
C GLY A 184 -3.63 15.54 7.15
N PRO A 185 -2.35 15.85 7.43
CA PRO A 185 -1.50 16.62 6.53
C PRO A 185 -1.14 15.82 5.27
N ILE A 186 -0.89 16.53 4.17
CA ILE A 186 -0.23 15.98 2.99
C ILE A 186 1.28 16.07 3.21
N LEU A 187 1.98 14.96 2.99
CA LEU A 187 3.44 14.93 2.98
C LEU A 187 3.95 14.92 1.54
N ASP A 188 5.17 15.42 1.35
CA ASP A 188 5.90 15.23 0.10
C ASP A 188 6.18 13.73 -0.10
N PRO A 189 5.94 13.15 -1.30
CA PRO A 189 6.17 11.72 -1.54
C PRO A 189 7.60 11.25 -1.28
N GLU A 190 8.61 12.12 -1.39
CA GLU A 190 10.02 11.79 -1.11
C GLU A 190 10.33 11.85 0.40
N SER A 191 9.37 12.24 1.24
CA SER A 191 9.53 12.24 2.70
C SER A 191 9.54 10.83 3.25
N ASP A 192 10.45 10.58 4.19
CA ASP A 192 10.52 9.34 4.95
C ASP A 192 9.63 9.34 6.20
N SER A 193 8.94 10.45 6.47
CA SER A 193 8.13 10.59 7.68
C SER A 193 6.85 9.75 7.61
N MET A 194 6.37 9.34 8.79
CA MET A 194 5.06 8.70 8.95
C MET A 194 4.10 9.59 9.74
N VAL A 195 2.80 9.39 9.56
CA VAL A 195 1.75 10.21 10.17
C VAL A 195 0.85 9.33 11.04
N LEU A 196 0.73 9.66 12.33
CA LEU A 196 -0.26 9.06 13.23
C LEU A 196 -1.47 10.00 13.35
N LYS A 197 -2.66 9.50 13.03
CA LYS A 197 -3.92 10.25 13.07
C LYS A 197 -5.08 9.38 13.53
N THR A 198 -6.02 9.96 14.28
CA THR A 198 -7.25 9.26 14.68
C THR A 198 -8.42 9.54 13.75
N VAL A 199 -9.30 8.55 13.58
CA VAL A 199 -10.57 8.67 12.87
C VAL A 199 -11.69 9.04 13.86
N ALA A 200 -12.29 10.21 13.70
CA ALA A 200 -13.44 10.66 14.51
C ALA A 200 -13.25 10.47 16.04
N ALA A 201 -12.12 10.95 16.58
CA ALA A 201 -11.82 10.77 18.01
C ALA A 201 -12.78 11.56 18.92
N HIS A 202 -13.36 10.86 19.89
CA HIS A 202 -14.02 11.45 21.06
C HIS A 202 -13.00 11.82 22.15
N MET A 203 -11.90 11.07 22.25
CA MET A 203 -10.79 11.33 23.17
C MET A 203 -9.49 10.92 22.50
N GLY A 204 -8.46 11.75 22.59
CA GLY A 204 -7.18 11.51 21.91
C GLY A 204 -6.62 12.78 21.29
N LEU A 205 -5.77 12.61 20.28
CA LEU A 205 -5.11 13.72 19.59
C LEU A 205 -6.03 14.33 18.52
N SER A 206 -6.28 15.63 18.59
CA SER A 206 -7.00 16.34 17.52
C SER A 206 -6.10 16.58 16.30
N ALA A 207 -4.82 16.91 16.54
CA ALA A 207 -3.81 17.08 15.49
C ALA A 207 -3.20 15.74 15.07
N ALA A 208 -2.66 15.68 13.86
CA ALA A 208 -1.80 14.58 13.45
C ALA A 208 -0.42 14.70 14.12
N LEU A 209 0.23 13.56 14.39
CA LEU A 209 1.65 13.54 14.72
C LEU A 209 2.43 13.11 13.49
N VAL A 210 3.42 13.91 13.09
CA VAL A 210 4.40 13.54 12.08
C VAL A 210 5.63 13.00 12.80
N LEU A 211 6.02 11.78 12.47
CA LEU A 211 7.05 11.01 13.14
C LEU A 211 8.18 10.69 12.17
N LYS A 212 9.40 10.56 12.70
CA LYS A 212 10.57 10.08 11.97
C LYS A 212 10.34 8.62 11.49
N PRO A 213 10.96 8.17 10.38
CA PRO A 213 10.83 6.79 9.88
C PRO A 213 11.22 5.71 10.89
N SER A 214 12.15 6.03 11.80
CA SER A 214 12.68 5.08 12.78
C SER A 214 11.82 4.93 14.03
N SER A 215 10.67 5.61 14.12
CA SER A 215 9.82 5.54 15.30
C SER A 215 8.99 4.26 15.31
N GLU A 216 8.90 3.62 16.47
CA GLU A 216 8.04 2.46 16.69
C GLU A 216 6.73 2.90 17.33
N VAL A 217 5.61 2.66 16.67
CA VAL A 217 4.27 3.00 17.18
C VAL A 217 3.58 1.75 17.68
N GLY A 218 3.29 1.70 18.98
CA GLY A 218 2.50 0.64 19.59
C GLY A 218 1.04 1.05 19.74
N LEU A 219 0.12 0.19 19.27
CA LEU A 219 -1.32 0.38 19.43
C LEU A 219 -1.90 -0.84 20.14
N THR A 220 -2.31 -0.67 21.40
CA THR A 220 -2.88 -1.74 22.22
C THR A 220 -4.37 -1.54 22.39
N LEU A 221 -5.17 -2.51 21.94
CA LEU A 221 -6.62 -2.47 22.14
C LEU A 221 -6.97 -2.69 23.61
N GLU A 222 -7.64 -1.70 24.22
CA GLU A 222 -8.14 -1.78 25.59
C GLU A 222 -9.63 -2.16 25.57
N GLY A 223 -9.95 -3.39 25.94
CA GLY A 223 -11.33 -3.88 26.08
C GLY A 223 -11.64 -5.11 25.24
N PHE A 224 -12.94 -5.45 25.16
CA PHE A 224 -13.44 -6.66 24.49
C PHE A 224 -14.16 -6.38 23.17
N GLN A 225 -14.16 -5.12 22.70
CA GLN A 225 -14.77 -4.79 21.41
C GLN A 225 -13.96 -5.43 20.27
N PRO A 226 -14.63 -6.01 19.26
CA PRO A 226 -13.95 -6.41 18.03
C PRO A 226 -13.28 -5.20 17.37
N ALA A 227 -12.04 -5.38 16.93
CA ALA A 227 -11.29 -4.43 16.12
C ALA A 227 -10.81 -5.14 14.85
N ILE A 228 -10.42 -4.35 13.86
CA ILE A 228 -9.82 -4.84 12.63
C ILE A 228 -8.55 -4.03 12.42
N LEU A 229 -7.45 -4.72 12.11
CA LEU A 229 -6.28 -4.11 11.51
C LEU A 229 -6.43 -4.20 9.99
N SER A 230 -6.57 -3.05 9.33
CA SER A 230 -6.58 -2.96 7.87
C SER A 230 -5.21 -2.50 7.36
N VAL A 231 -4.70 -3.15 6.32
CA VAL A 231 -3.43 -2.86 5.67
C VAL A 231 -3.71 -2.44 4.24
N ASP A 232 -3.39 -1.18 3.90
CA ASP A 232 -3.67 -0.52 2.63
C ASP A 232 -5.14 -0.54 2.18
N GLY A 233 -6.07 -0.91 3.08
CA GLY A 233 -7.47 -1.18 2.72
C GLY A 233 -7.66 -2.40 1.81
N ILE A 234 -6.64 -3.25 1.70
CA ILE A 234 -6.65 -4.46 0.86
C ILE A 234 -6.75 -5.73 1.70
N ILE A 235 -6.08 -5.76 2.86
CA ILE A 235 -6.02 -6.92 3.75
C ILE A 235 -6.55 -6.52 5.12
N ASP A 236 -7.49 -7.31 5.65
CA ASP A 236 -8.09 -7.08 6.97
C ASP A 236 -7.77 -8.25 7.91
N HIS A 237 -7.29 -7.93 9.12
CA HIS A 237 -7.01 -8.89 10.19
C HIS A 237 -7.90 -8.62 11.41
N PRO A 238 -8.71 -9.60 11.87
CA PRO A 238 -9.54 -9.46 13.06
C PRO A 238 -8.77 -9.69 14.36
#